data_AF-A0A815E163-F1
#
_entry.id   AF-A0A815E163-F1
#
_cell.length_a   1.000
_cell.length_b   1.000
_cell.length_c   1.000
_cell.angle_alpha   90.00
_cell.angle_beta   90.00
_cell.angle_gamma   90.00
#
_symmetry.space_group_name_H-M   'P 1'
#
loop_
_entity.id
_entity.type
_entity.pdbx_description
1 polymer ?
#
loop_
_entity_poly.entity_id
_entity_poly.type
_entity_poly.pdbx_seq_one_letter_code
_entity_poly.pdbx_strand_id
1 'polypeptide(L)'
;MANGFGGFICQCQPGYSGQRCQDSDPCASQPCMNGGTCFQENGALCCNCPPGYTGTRCEIRDACQPNPCMNGGTCQPTNGNSGYQCMCPPGYMGTRCEMRDACTPNPCFNGGTCTSNEFGGFTCQCQPGYSGQRCEDRDPCASQPCINGGTCVRENGGFRCACPPGYSGMRCEIRDVCQPNPCMNGGACRPTNGNTGFQCMCLPGFNGQRCENRDACTPNPCLNGGTCISNGIGGFTCQCPPGFSGQRCEDRDPCASQPCMNGGTCRPTNGNSGYQCICPPGYNGQRCENRDACSPNPCLNGGMCISNGFGGFSCQCPPGFSGQRCEDRDPCASQPCINGGTCIRENGGFRCACPPGYSGIRCEIRDVCQPNPCMNGGTCRATNGNTGFQCMCPPGYNGQRCENSMFYTEYHTSSPFVLNYVQWL
;
A
#
# COMPACT_ATOMS: atom_id res chain seq x y z
N MET A 1 111.84 7.53 128.62
CA MET A 1 110.91 6.61 129.29
C MET A 1 109.66 7.40 129.67
N ALA A 2 108.48 6.95 129.21
CA ALA A 2 107.12 7.48 129.46
C ALA A 2 106.83 8.93 128.99
N ASN A 3 105.62 9.37 128.63
CA ASN A 3 104.44 8.84 127.93
C ASN A 3 103.50 10.07 127.75
N GLY A 4 102.83 10.23 126.60
CA GLY A 4 101.63 11.08 126.49
C GLY A 4 101.71 12.34 125.61
N PHE A 5 101.14 12.27 124.40
CA PHE A 5 100.38 13.37 123.78
C PHE A 5 99.23 12.76 122.97
N GLY A 6 98.02 13.23 123.25
CA GLY A 6 96.76 12.54 122.97
C GLY A 6 96.34 12.45 121.51
N GLY A 7 95.83 11.28 121.13
CA GLY A 7 94.95 11.14 119.97
C GLY A 7 93.51 11.52 120.35
N PHE A 8 92.74 11.98 119.37
CA PHE A 8 91.29 12.00 119.50
C PHE A 8 90.72 10.91 118.58
N ILE A 9 90.06 9.92 119.18
CA ILE A 9 89.18 8.99 118.48
C ILE A 9 87.78 9.50 118.76
N CYS A 10 87.09 9.95 117.71
CA CYS A 10 85.69 10.34 117.85
C CYS A 10 84.83 9.07 117.92
N GLN A 11 83.95 8.97 118.92
CA GLN A 11 82.84 8.02 118.88
C GLN A 11 81.77 8.59 117.96
N CYS A 12 81.57 7.93 116.81
CA CYS A 12 80.60 8.38 115.83
C CYS A 12 79.19 7.98 116.24
N GLN A 13 78.22 8.86 115.97
CA GLN A 13 76.80 8.54 116.07
C GLN A 13 76.46 7.41 115.07
N PRO A 14 75.43 6.58 115.35
CA PRO A 14 74.99 5.55 114.42
C PRO A 14 74.78 6.13 113.01
N GLY A 15 75.42 5.53 112.00
CA GLY A 15 75.39 6.01 110.61
C GLY A 15 76.51 6.96 110.19
N TYR A 16 77.55 7.16 111.01
CA TYR A 16 78.77 7.89 110.65
C TYR A 16 80.01 7.07 110.97
N SER A 17 81.04 7.19 110.13
CA SER A 17 82.31 6.45 110.22
C SER A 17 83.50 7.34 109.81
N GLY A 18 84.73 6.84 109.96
CA GLY A 18 85.96 7.60 109.71
C GLY A 18 86.54 8.28 110.97
N GLN A 19 87.82 8.69 110.93
CA GLN A 19 88.55 9.19 112.09
C GLN A 19 87.97 10.47 112.73
N ARG A 20 87.21 11.25 111.97
CA ARG A 20 86.49 12.44 112.44
C ARG A 20 84.97 12.30 112.25
N CYS A 21 84.47 11.08 112.06
CA CYS A 21 83.06 10.81 111.76
C CYS A 21 82.55 11.52 110.50
N GLN A 22 83.42 11.70 109.50
CA GLN A 22 83.11 12.45 108.28
C GLN A 22 82.38 11.62 107.21
N ASP A 23 82.43 10.29 107.31
CA ASP A 23 81.88 9.38 106.30
C ASP A 23 80.50 8.90 106.75
N SER A 24 79.43 9.50 106.23
CA SER A 24 78.06 9.06 106.51
C SER A 24 77.79 7.72 105.83
N ASP A 25 77.36 6.71 106.57
CA ASP A 25 76.80 5.46 106.05
C ASP A 25 75.39 5.76 105.50
N PRO A 26 75.21 5.77 104.16
CA PRO A 26 73.92 6.08 103.56
C PRO A 26 72.87 5.00 103.87
N CYS A 27 73.30 3.77 104.20
CA CYS A 27 72.45 2.61 104.44
C CYS A 27 71.97 2.48 105.90
N ALA A 28 72.54 3.25 106.84
CA ALA A 28 72.15 3.20 108.25
C ALA A 28 70.67 3.53 108.51
N SER A 29 70.03 4.28 107.59
CA SER A 29 68.61 4.63 107.64
C SER A 29 67.66 3.58 107.04
N GLN A 30 68.19 2.43 106.59
CA GLN A 30 67.46 1.41 105.83
C GLN A 30 66.59 2.01 104.70
N PRO A 31 67.19 2.75 103.77
CA PRO A 31 66.43 3.53 102.81
C PRO A 31 65.77 2.69 101.70
N CYS A 32 66.19 1.45 101.50
CA CYS A 32 65.60 0.53 100.53
C CYS A 32 64.26 -0.02 101.04
N MET A 33 63.20 0.17 100.27
CA MET A 33 61.84 -0.28 100.56
C MET A 33 61.63 -1.73 100.12
N ASN A 34 60.49 -2.31 100.52
CA ASN A 34 60.00 -3.61 100.04
C ASN A 34 60.99 -4.79 100.19
N GLY A 35 61.85 -4.76 101.21
CA GLY A 35 62.83 -5.82 101.47
C GLY A 35 64.09 -5.74 100.60
N GLY A 36 64.34 -4.60 99.94
CA GLY A 36 65.59 -4.33 99.23
C GLY A 36 66.81 -4.35 100.16
N THR A 37 67.92 -4.89 99.67
CA THR A 37 69.19 -4.88 100.40
C THR A 37 70.01 -3.65 100.02
N CYS A 38 70.38 -2.85 101.02
CA CYS A 38 71.16 -1.63 100.82
C CYS A 38 72.65 -1.93 100.76
N PHE A 39 73.35 -1.34 99.79
CA PHE A 39 74.79 -1.38 99.70
C PHE A 39 75.35 -0.04 99.18
N GLN A 40 76.63 0.19 99.44
CA GLN A 40 77.32 1.40 99.00
C GLN A 40 78.25 1.08 97.84
N GLU A 41 78.13 1.83 96.75
CA GLU A 41 79.00 1.73 95.57
C GLU A 41 79.49 3.13 95.20
N ASN A 42 80.81 3.36 95.21
CA ASN A 42 81.45 4.65 94.90
C ASN A 42 80.89 5.86 95.68
N GLY A 43 80.49 5.66 96.94
CA GLY A 43 79.91 6.71 97.79
C GLY A 43 78.43 7.03 97.54
N ALA A 44 77.80 6.38 96.55
CA ALA A 44 76.37 6.50 96.27
C ALA A 44 75.55 5.42 96.99
N LEU A 45 74.30 5.75 97.32
CA LEU A 45 73.30 4.83 97.87
C LEU A 45 72.76 3.93 96.74
N CYS A 46 72.94 2.61 96.86
CA CYS A 46 72.36 1.64 95.93
C CYS A 46 71.48 0.62 96.68
N CYS A 47 70.33 0.29 96.09
CA CYS A 47 69.43 -0.73 96.60
C CYS A 47 69.33 -1.89 95.61
N ASN A 48 69.66 -3.11 96.06
CA ASN A 48 69.39 -4.30 95.29
C ASN A 48 67.96 -4.77 95.58
N CYS A 49 67.11 -4.72 94.56
CA CYS A 49 65.69 -4.95 94.71
C CYS A 49 65.33 -6.43 94.59
N PRO A 50 64.45 -6.96 95.46
CA PRO A 50 63.93 -8.31 95.31
C PRO A 50 63.06 -8.43 94.04
N PRO A 51 62.88 -9.66 93.50
CA PRO A 51 62.07 -9.88 92.31
C PRO A 51 60.67 -9.26 92.45
N GLY A 52 60.21 -8.53 91.44
CA GLY A 52 58.94 -7.80 91.49
C GLY A 52 59.03 -6.36 91.99
N TYR A 53 60.23 -5.84 92.27
CA TYR A 53 60.45 -4.45 92.64
C TYR A 53 61.62 -3.83 91.86
N THR A 54 61.49 -2.55 91.53
CA THR A 54 62.42 -1.71 90.77
C THR A 54 62.48 -0.31 91.40
N GLY A 55 63.24 0.62 90.82
CA GLY A 55 63.44 1.96 91.38
C GLY A 55 64.72 2.06 92.19
N THR A 56 65.15 3.28 92.50
CA THR A 56 66.44 3.52 93.17
C THR A 56 66.44 3.08 94.64
N ARG A 57 65.25 2.95 95.23
CA ARG A 57 65.01 2.51 96.59
C ARG A 57 64.06 1.31 96.63
N CYS A 58 63.88 0.58 95.54
CA CYS A 58 62.94 -0.55 95.44
C CYS A 58 61.48 -0.18 95.78
N GLU A 59 61.13 1.09 95.59
CA GLU A 59 59.84 1.71 95.89
C GLU A 59 58.78 1.40 94.83
N ILE A 60 59.20 0.97 93.64
CA ILE A 60 58.35 0.75 92.48
C ILE A 60 58.08 -0.75 92.33
N ARG A 61 56.82 -1.18 92.28
CA ARG A 61 56.48 -2.57 91.93
C ARG A 61 56.70 -2.79 90.43
N ASP A 62 57.44 -3.83 90.06
CA ASP A 62 57.59 -4.24 88.65
C ASP A 62 56.32 -4.95 88.19
N ALA A 63 55.53 -4.28 87.36
CA ALA A 63 54.30 -4.83 86.80
C ALA A 63 54.52 -6.02 85.84
N CYS A 64 55.77 -6.27 85.40
CA CYS A 64 56.15 -7.36 84.50
C CYS A 64 56.70 -8.60 85.21
N GLN A 65 56.70 -8.66 86.55
CA GLN A 65 57.24 -9.79 87.30
C GLN A 65 56.22 -10.33 88.34
N PRO A 66 55.81 -11.62 88.23
CA PRO A 66 56.09 -12.56 87.14
C PRO A 66 55.43 -12.11 85.82
N ASN A 67 55.97 -12.51 84.67
CA ASN A 67 55.48 -12.07 83.35
C ASN A 67 53.96 -12.29 83.23
N PRO A 68 53.14 -11.22 83.20
CA PRO A 68 51.70 -11.35 83.17
C PRO A 68 51.18 -11.80 81.80
N CYS A 69 52.00 -11.71 80.75
CA CYS A 69 51.65 -12.05 79.38
C CYS A 69 51.67 -13.57 79.14
N MET A 70 50.59 -14.09 78.59
CA MET A 70 50.41 -15.50 78.22
C MET A 70 50.95 -15.78 76.82
N ASN A 71 51.01 -17.06 76.45
CA ASN A 71 51.35 -17.54 75.10
C ASN A 71 52.67 -16.98 74.52
N GLY A 72 53.67 -16.72 75.38
CA GLY A 72 54.97 -16.18 74.96
C GLY A 72 54.97 -14.68 74.68
N GLY A 73 53.97 -13.94 75.16
CA GLY A 73 53.93 -12.48 75.11
C GLY A 73 55.09 -11.81 75.84
N THR A 74 55.58 -10.72 75.27
CA THR A 74 56.66 -9.91 75.86
C THR A 74 56.05 -8.77 76.66
N CYS A 75 56.38 -8.67 77.94
CA CYS A 75 55.87 -7.60 78.81
C CYS A 75 56.70 -6.32 78.70
N GLN A 76 56.04 -5.18 78.60
CA GLN A 76 56.63 -3.84 78.71
C GLN A 76 55.94 -3.06 79.82
N PRO A 77 56.68 -2.48 80.78
CA PRO A 77 56.09 -1.63 81.80
C PRO A 77 55.57 -0.31 81.18
N THR A 78 54.41 0.16 81.63
CA THR A 78 53.83 1.45 81.20
C THR A 78 54.15 2.56 82.20
N ASN A 79 53.90 3.83 81.82
CA ASN A 79 54.35 5.04 82.53
C ASN A 79 54.35 4.93 84.07
N GLY A 80 55.54 5.09 84.67
CA GLY A 80 55.74 5.02 86.12
C GLY A 80 55.79 3.61 86.71
N ASN A 81 55.97 2.56 85.87
CA ASN A 81 56.02 1.13 86.26
C ASN A 81 54.78 0.64 87.04
N SER A 82 53.68 1.42 87.04
CA SER A 82 52.44 1.11 87.76
C SER A 82 51.47 0.23 86.94
N GLY A 83 51.78 -0.01 85.67
CA GLY A 83 51.03 -0.89 84.78
C GLY A 83 51.95 -1.63 83.81
N TYR A 84 51.37 -2.55 83.04
CA TYR A 84 52.06 -3.35 82.04
C TYR A 84 51.29 -3.36 80.72
N GLN A 85 51.99 -3.57 79.62
CA GLN A 85 51.44 -3.82 78.30
C GLN A 85 52.11 -5.08 77.72
N CYS A 86 51.30 -6.01 77.24
CA CYS A 86 51.79 -7.22 76.60
C CYS A 86 51.89 -7.04 75.09
N MET A 87 53.08 -7.23 74.53
CA MET A 87 53.28 -7.38 73.10
C MET A 87 53.08 -8.84 72.73
N CYS A 88 52.01 -9.11 71.96
CA CYS A 88 51.62 -10.46 71.61
C CYS A 88 52.37 -11.00 70.39
N PRO A 89 52.80 -12.28 70.41
CA PRO A 89 53.36 -12.92 69.24
C PRO A 89 52.29 -13.12 68.14
N PRO A 90 52.70 -13.27 66.87
CA PRO A 90 51.76 -13.46 65.77
C PRO A 90 50.76 -14.60 66.03
N GLY A 91 49.47 -14.34 65.78
CA GLY A 91 48.40 -15.30 66.03
C GLY A 91 47.79 -15.26 67.43
N TYR A 92 48.20 -14.33 68.31
CA TYR A 92 47.62 -14.11 69.63
C TYR A 92 47.25 -12.64 69.85
N MET A 93 46.20 -12.39 70.62
CA MET A 93 45.70 -11.07 70.99
C MET A 93 45.09 -11.07 72.40
N GLY A 94 44.58 -9.93 72.83
CA GLY A 94 44.10 -9.70 74.18
C GLY A 94 45.12 -8.92 75.01
N THR A 95 44.67 -8.41 76.16
CA THR A 95 45.51 -7.55 77.01
C THR A 95 46.70 -8.30 77.63
N ARG A 96 46.60 -9.62 77.71
CA ARG A 96 47.63 -10.55 78.19
C ARG A 96 48.00 -11.58 77.14
N CYS A 97 47.66 -11.38 75.87
CA CYS A 97 47.89 -12.37 74.80
C CYS A 97 47.23 -13.73 75.05
N GLU A 98 46.13 -13.73 75.79
CA GLU A 98 45.40 -14.91 76.25
C GLU A 98 44.50 -15.52 75.17
N MET A 99 44.13 -14.75 74.14
CA MET A 99 43.25 -15.18 73.05
C MET A 99 44.04 -15.48 71.77
N ARG A 100 43.54 -16.41 70.96
CA ARG A 100 44.02 -16.59 69.58
C ARG A 100 43.43 -15.51 68.68
N ASP A 101 44.25 -15.01 67.77
CA ASP A 101 43.79 -14.13 66.71
C ASP A 101 42.97 -14.93 65.69
N ALA A 102 41.66 -14.68 65.68
CA ALA A 102 40.73 -15.31 64.75
C ALA A 102 40.99 -14.93 63.28
N CYS A 103 41.77 -13.88 63.02
CA CYS A 103 42.18 -13.45 61.68
C CYS A 103 43.51 -14.05 61.19
N THR A 104 44.14 -14.95 61.97
CA THR A 104 45.41 -15.58 61.60
C THR A 104 45.30 -17.12 61.61
N PRO A 105 45.27 -17.80 60.44
CA PRO A 105 45.26 -17.24 59.08
C PRO A 105 43.93 -16.58 58.71
N ASN A 106 43.94 -15.66 57.73
CA ASN A 106 42.75 -14.87 57.36
C ASN A 106 41.58 -15.81 56.95
N PRO A 107 40.46 -15.83 57.70
CA PRO A 107 39.32 -16.68 57.40
C PRO A 107 38.44 -16.16 56.25
N CYS A 108 38.61 -14.90 55.83
CA CYS A 108 37.77 -14.29 54.80
C CYS A 108 38.23 -14.69 53.38
N PHE A 109 37.29 -15.15 52.56
CA PHE A 109 37.51 -15.49 51.16
C PHE A 109 37.49 -14.25 50.24
N ASN A 110 37.90 -14.44 48.99
CA ASN A 110 37.78 -13.44 47.90
C ASN A 110 38.38 -12.06 48.23
N GLY A 111 39.48 -12.03 48.99
CA GLY A 111 40.16 -10.79 49.37
C GLY A 111 39.42 -9.96 50.43
N GLY A 112 38.51 -10.58 51.19
CA GLY A 112 37.84 -9.94 52.32
C GLY A 112 38.83 -9.53 53.42
N THR A 113 38.56 -8.39 54.04
CA THR A 113 39.35 -7.86 55.16
C THR A 113 38.82 -8.43 56.47
N CYS A 114 39.66 -9.11 57.24
CA CYS A 114 39.29 -9.66 58.53
C CYS A 114 39.52 -8.65 59.65
N THR A 115 38.54 -8.55 60.55
CA THR A 115 38.66 -7.82 61.82
C THR A 115 38.31 -8.78 62.94
N SER A 116 39.16 -8.84 63.96
CA SER A 116 38.97 -9.70 65.12
C SER A 116 38.20 -8.97 66.22
N ASN A 117 37.37 -9.71 66.95
CA ASN A 117 36.54 -9.16 68.03
C ASN A 117 37.20 -9.43 69.39
N GLU A 118 36.86 -8.62 70.40
CA GLU A 118 37.41 -8.71 71.77
C GLU A 118 37.14 -10.06 72.49
N PHE A 119 36.28 -10.92 71.92
CA PHE A 119 35.94 -12.24 72.47
C PHE A 119 36.59 -13.41 71.69
N GLY A 120 37.57 -13.13 70.82
CA GLY A 120 38.19 -14.15 69.97
C GLY A 120 37.35 -14.58 68.76
N GLY A 121 36.33 -13.78 68.40
CA GLY A 121 35.56 -13.92 67.15
C GLY A 121 36.20 -13.15 65.99
N PHE A 122 35.62 -13.28 64.79
CA PHE A 122 36.02 -12.51 63.61
C PHE A 122 34.81 -11.97 62.85
N THR A 123 35.01 -10.87 62.14
CA THR A 123 34.06 -10.27 61.20
C THR A 123 34.78 -10.00 59.89
N CYS A 124 34.22 -10.46 58.78
CA CYS A 124 34.76 -10.23 57.44
C CYS A 124 34.07 -9.05 56.76
N GLN A 125 34.85 -8.07 56.32
CA GLN A 125 34.40 -7.02 55.42
C GLN A 125 34.62 -7.48 53.97
N CYS A 126 33.53 -7.71 53.24
CA CYS A 126 33.60 -8.24 51.90
C CYS A 126 33.90 -7.17 50.85
N GLN A 127 34.67 -7.55 49.83
CA GLN A 127 34.88 -6.74 48.64
C GLN A 127 33.56 -6.58 47.86
N PRO A 128 33.38 -5.51 47.08
CA PRO A 128 32.19 -5.32 46.25
C PRO A 128 31.91 -6.55 45.38
N GLY A 129 30.67 -7.05 45.46
CA GLY A 129 30.23 -8.23 44.71
C GLY A 129 30.42 -9.57 45.45
N TYR A 130 30.79 -9.56 46.72
CA TYR A 130 30.79 -10.73 47.60
C TYR A 130 29.99 -10.46 48.87
N SER A 131 29.41 -11.52 49.44
CA SER A 131 28.60 -11.52 50.65
C SER A 131 28.77 -12.86 51.39
N GLY A 132 28.07 -13.04 52.50
CA GLY A 132 28.26 -14.19 53.39
C GLY A 132 29.19 -13.87 54.56
N GLN A 133 29.21 -14.73 55.59
CA GLN A 133 29.94 -14.49 56.84
C GLN A 133 31.46 -14.46 56.60
N ARG A 134 31.94 -15.18 55.59
CA ARG A 134 33.33 -15.28 55.18
C ARG A 134 33.56 -14.74 53.77
N CYS A 135 32.63 -13.98 53.20
CA CYS A 135 32.71 -13.49 51.82
C CYS A 135 32.77 -14.61 50.75
N GLU A 136 32.14 -15.74 51.04
CA GLU A 136 32.07 -16.93 50.20
C GLU A 136 31.06 -16.79 49.05
N ASP A 137 30.00 -15.99 49.25
CA ASP A 137 28.89 -15.87 48.31
C ASP A 137 29.18 -14.76 47.31
N ARG A 138 29.37 -15.12 46.04
CA ARG A 138 29.46 -14.12 44.97
C ARG A 138 28.07 -13.57 44.67
N ASP A 139 27.89 -12.25 44.76
CA ASP A 139 26.66 -11.58 44.33
C ASP A 139 26.47 -11.79 42.81
N PRO A 140 25.46 -12.56 42.40
CA PRO A 140 25.23 -12.85 40.99
C PRO A 140 24.86 -11.60 40.17
N CYS A 141 24.40 -10.53 40.84
CA CYS A 141 24.04 -9.26 40.22
C CYS A 141 25.22 -8.29 40.07
N ALA A 142 26.36 -8.52 40.72
CA ALA A 142 27.51 -7.59 40.69
C ALA A 142 28.11 -7.40 39.29
N SER A 143 27.96 -8.39 38.40
CA SER A 143 28.39 -8.30 37.00
C SER A 143 27.41 -7.55 36.10
N GLN A 144 26.30 -7.03 36.63
CA GLN A 144 25.21 -6.40 35.89
C GLN A 144 24.73 -7.26 34.72
N PRO A 145 24.25 -8.48 34.98
CA PRO A 145 23.94 -9.43 33.91
C PRO A 145 22.75 -9.01 33.05
N CYS A 146 21.81 -8.23 33.59
CA CYS A 146 20.61 -7.78 32.89
C CYS A 146 20.93 -6.68 31.88
N ILE A 147 20.39 -6.80 30.66
CA ILE A 147 20.54 -5.80 29.59
C ILE A 147 19.21 -5.08 29.33
N ASN A 148 19.22 -4.10 28.42
CA ASN A 148 18.02 -3.33 28.02
C ASN A 148 17.24 -2.69 29.20
N GLY A 149 17.95 -2.29 30.26
CA GLY A 149 17.33 -1.67 31.44
C GLY A 149 16.65 -2.65 32.40
N GLY A 150 16.89 -3.96 32.26
CA GLY A 150 16.42 -4.96 33.22
C GLY A 150 17.01 -4.76 34.62
N THR A 151 16.18 -4.92 35.65
CA THR A 151 16.62 -4.84 37.05
C THR A 151 17.03 -6.22 37.54
N CYS A 152 18.27 -6.37 38.03
CA CYS A 152 18.74 -7.64 38.56
C CYS A 152 18.18 -7.90 39.96
N VAL A 153 17.64 -9.10 40.16
CA VAL A 153 17.12 -9.57 41.44
C VAL A 153 17.83 -10.87 41.81
N ARG A 154 18.42 -10.90 43.00
CA ARG A 154 19.03 -12.12 43.55
C ARG A 154 17.95 -13.16 43.83
N GLU A 155 18.20 -14.41 43.45
CA GLU A 155 17.29 -15.53 43.64
C GLU A 155 18.08 -16.77 44.06
N ASN A 156 17.44 -17.72 44.74
CA ASN A 156 18.11 -18.93 45.20
C ASN A 156 18.71 -19.69 44.01
N GLY A 157 20.05 -19.78 43.96
CA GLY A 157 20.78 -20.40 42.86
C GLY A 157 21.29 -19.44 41.77
N GLY A 158 21.12 -18.11 41.91
CA GLY A 158 21.72 -17.15 40.98
C GLY A 158 21.03 -15.77 40.94
N PHE A 159 20.67 -15.34 39.72
CA PHE A 159 19.94 -14.09 39.49
C PHE A 159 18.76 -14.33 38.55
N ARG A 160 17.77 -13.44 38.63
CA ARG A 160 16.77 -13.23 37.60
C ARG A 160 16.75 -11.75 37.19
N CYS A 161 16.43 -11.49 35.94
CA CYS A 161 16.25 -10.13 35.45
C CYS A 161 14.76 -9.78 35.38
N ALA A 162 14.35 -8.76 36.13
CA ALA A 162 13.04 -8.15 36.00
C ALA A 162 13.05 -7.22 34.78
N CYS A 163 12.46 -7.67 33.68
CA CYS A 163 12.50 -6.96 32.41
C CYS A 163 11.48 -5.82 32.33
N PRO A 164 11.87 -4.67 31.73
CA PRO A 164 10.91 -3.61 31.44
C PRO A 164 9.87 -4.08 30.40
N PRO A 165 8.71 -3.38 30.31
CA PRO A 165 7.69 -3.70 29.31
C PRO A 165 8.27 -3.76 27.90
N GLY A 166 7.91 -4.81 27.15
CA GLY A 166 8.42 -5.05 25.79
C GLY A 166 9.76 -5.80 25.73
N TYR A 167 10.30 -6.26 26.85
CA TYR A 167 11.47 -7.13 26.89
C TYR A 167 11.20 -8.41 27.69
N SER A 168 11.85 -9.49 27.29
CA SER A 168 11.76 -10.82 27.89
C SER A 168 13.07 -11.58 27.72
N GLY A 169 13.14 -12.81 28.24
CA GLY A 169 14.36 -13.62 28.28
C GLY A 169 15.09 -13.53 29.61
N MET A 170 16.14 -14.33 29.78
CA MET A 170 16.84 -14.49 31.06
C MET A 170 17.60 -13.22 31.46
N ARG A 171 18.06 -12.45 30.46
CA ARG A 171 18.81 -11.21 30.61
C ARG A 171 18.08 -10.02 30.02
N CYS A 172 16.80 -10.16 29.66
CA CYS A 172 16.00 -9.15 28.92
C CYS A 172 16.51 -8.88 27.50
N GLU A 173 17.07 -9.91 26.86
CA GLU A 173 17.64 -9.87 25.52
C GLU A 173 16.60 -9.95 24.40
N ILE A 174 15.42 -10.52 24.67
CA ILE A 174 14.38 -10.72 23.68
C ILE A 174 13.46 -9.49 23.70
N ARG A 175 13.51 -8.71 22.63
CA ARG A 175 12.58 -7.59 22.42
C ARG A 175 11.26 -8.11 21.85
N ASP A 176 10.15 -7.77 22.50
CA ASP A 176 8.82 -7.97 21.95
C ASP A 176 8.54 -6.90 20.89
N VAL A 177 8.51 -7.34 19.63
CA VAL A 177 8.23 -6.46 18.47
C VAL A 177 6.80 -5.92 18.45
N CYS A 178 5.90 -6.48 19.26
CA CYS A 178 4.52 -6.04 19.42
C CYS A 178 4.34 -5.06 20.59
N GLN A 179 5.41 -4.61 21.26
CA GLN A 179 5.36 -3.67 22.39
C GLN A 179 6.23 -2.43 22.13
N PRO A 180 5.65 -1.21 22.13
CA PRO A 180 4.20 -0.94 22.10
C PRO A 180 3.56 -1.44 20.80
N ASN A 181 2.25 -1.72 20.81
CA ASN A 181 1.54 -2.29 19.66
C ASN A 181 1.80 -1.47 18.38
N PRO A 182 2.50 -2.02 17.36
CA PRO A 182 2.84 -1.29 16.15
C PRO A 182 1.66 -1.11 15.19
N CYS A 183 0.55 -1.81 15.44
CA CYS A 183 -0.64 -1.81 14.61
C CYS A 183 -1.58 -0.64 14.97
N MET A 184 -1.99 0.12 13.97
CA MET A 184 -2.93 1.23 14.08
C MET A 184 -4.38 0.76 14.08
N ASN A 185 -5.31 1.68 14.37
CA ASN A 185 -6.76 1.46 14.26
C ASN A 185 -7.27 0.22 15.02
N GLY A 186 -6.66 -0.09 16.17
CA GLY A 186 -7.05 -1.24 17.00
C GLY A 186 -6.64 -2.61 16.45
N GLY A 187 -5.74 -2.66 15.45
CA GLY A 187 -5.22 -3.92 14.92
C GLY A 187 -4.47 -4.75 15.97
N ALA A 188 -4.62 -6.06 15.90
CA ALA A 188 -3.91 -6.99 16.78
C ALA A 188 -2.55 -7.36 16.19
N CYS A 189 -1.48 -7.25 16.98
CA CYS A 189 -0.13 -7.62 16.54
C CYS A 189 0.17 -9.09 16.80
N ARG A 190 0.83 -9.74 15.85
CA ARG A 190 1.40 -11.08 16.00
C ARG A 190 2.88 -11.06 15.61
N PRO A 191 3.80 -11.52 16.48
CA PRO A 191 5.20 -11.63 16.11
C PRO A 191 5.41 -12.70 15.04
N THR A 192 6.37 -12.49 14.15
CA THR A 192 6.76 -13.38 13.06
C THR A 192 8.29 -13.59 13.06
N ASN A 193 8.76 -14.62 12.37
CA ASN A 193 10.20 -14.93 12.21
C ASN A 193 10.98 -14.96 13.54
N GLY A 194 10.46 -15.65 14.55
CA GLY A 194 11.15 -15.76 15.85
C GLY A 194 11.33 -14.42 16.56
N ASN A 195 10.31 -13.55 16.51
CA ASN A 195 10.28 -12.22 17.16
C ASN A 195 11.20 -11.17 16.50
N THR A 196 11.59 -11.36 15.24
CA THR A 196 12.36 -10.37 14.45
C THR A 196 11.47 -9.54 13.52
N GLY A 197 10.24 -9.98 13.26
CA GLY A 197 9.23 -9.25 12.50
C GLY A 197 7.88 -9.28 13.19
N PHE A 198 6.92 -8.51 12.68
CA PHE A 198 5.53 -8.51 13.16
C PHE A 198 4.56 -8.52 11.98
N GLN A 199 3.33 -8.96 12.25
CA GLN A 199 2.21 -8.90 11.33
C GLN A 199 0.99 -8.33 12.07
N CYS A 200 0.33 -7.35 11.46
CA CYS A 200 -0.90 -6.77 11.99
C CYS A 200 -2.14 -7.47 11.42
N MET A 201 -3.04 -7.88 12.31
CA MET A 201 -4.37 -8.37 11.98
C MET A 201 -5.33 -7.19 12.11
N CYS A 202 -5.76 -6.66 10.96
CA CYS A 202 -6.59 -5.46 10.90
C CYS A 202 -8.04 -5.74 11.24
N LEU A 203 -8.69 -4.80 11.92
CA LEU A 203 -10.14 -4.81 12.09
C LEU A 203 -10.83 -4.57 10.73
N PRO A 204 -12.09 -5.03 10.56
CA PRO A 204 -12.86 -4.78 9.35
C PRO A 204 -12.90 -3.29 9.00
N GLY A 205 -12.65 -2.95 7.75
CA GLY A 205 -12.57 -1.56 7.29
C GLY A 205 -11.18 -0.93 7.31
N PHE A 206 -10.14 -1.69 7.67
CA PHE A 206 -8.75 -1.25 7.61
C PHE A 206 -7.86 -2.27 6.89
N ASN A 207 -6.84 -1.76 6.19
CA ASN A 207 -5.82 -2.57 5.54
C ASN A 207 -4.45 -1.87 5.60
N GLY A 208 -3.41 -2.46 5.00
CA GLY A 208 -2.03 -2.00 5.11
C GLY A 208 -1.19 -2.84 6.07
N GLN A 209 0.12 -2.60 6.13
CA GLN A 209 1.03 -3.41 6.95
C GLN A 209 0.83 -3.17 8.46
N ARG A 210 0.37 -1.97 8.81
CA ARG A 210 0.06 -1.53 10.17
C ARG A 210 -1.42 -1.19 10.33
N CYS A 211 -2.29 -1.60 9.42
CA CYS A 211 -3.71 -1.23 9.43
C CYS A 211 -3.95 0.27 9.36
N GLU A 212 -3.03 1.02 8.75
CA GLU A 212 -3.03 2.47 8.65
C GLU A 212 -4.05 3.01 7.63
N ASN A 213 -4.41 2.19 6.64
CA ASN A 213 -5.27 2.61 5.56
C ASN A 213 -6.72 2.21 5.85
N ARG A 214 -7.64 3.13 5.61
CA ARG A 214 -9.07 2.81 5.58
C ARG A 214 -9.37 2.05 4.30
N ASP A 215 -9.99 0.89 4.43
CA ASP A 215 -10.43 0.09 3.29
C ASP A 215 -11.60 0.80 2.59
N ALA A 216 -11.34 1.29 1.38
CA ALA A 216 -12.32 1.97 0.56
C ALA A 216 -13.48 1.05 0.11
N CYS A 217 -13.29 -0.28 0.21
CA CYS A 217 -14.32 -1.27 -0.11
C CYS A 217 -15.21 -1.65 1.08
N THR A 218 -15.04 -1.02 2.25
CA THR A 218 -15.82 -1.35 3.45
C THR A 218 -16.46 -0.09 4.06
N PRO A 219 -17.81 0.02 4.06
CA PRO A 219 -18.77 -0.88 3.41
C PRO A 219 -18.67 -0.83 1.88
N ASN A 220 -19.09 -1.90 1.18
CA ASN A 220 -18.95 -2.00 -0.28
C ASN A 220 -19.61 -0.79 -0.98
N PRO A 221 -18.82 0.08 -1.64
CA PRO A 221 -19.37 1.25 -2.31
C PRO A 221 -20.07 0.90 -3.63
N CYS A 222 -19.83 -0.28 -4.21
CA CYS A 222 -20.39 -0.67 -5.49
C CYS A 222 -21.88 -1.06 -5.35
N LEU A 223 -22.71 -0.53 -6.23
CA LEU A 223 -24.15 -0.78 -6.31
C LEU A 223 -24.45 -1.97 -7.23
N ASN A 224 -25.71 -2.42 -7.22
CA ASN A 224 -26.24 -3.45 -8.11
C ASN A 224 -25.43 -4.78 -8.14
N GLY A 225 -24.81 -5.14 -7.01
CA GLY A 225 -24.00 -6.35 -6.88
C GLY A 225 -22.60 -6.24 -7.49
N GLY A 226 -22.09 -5.03 -7.73
CA GLY A 226 -20.72 -4.81 -8.19
C GLY A 226 -19.66 -5.27 -7.18
N THR A 227 -18.58 -5.84 -7.71
CA THR A 227 -17.43 -6.28 -6.93
C THR A 227 -16.47 -5.11 -6.72
N CYS A 228 -16.19 -4.75 -5.47
CA CYS A 228 -15.23 -3.69 -5.17
C CYS A 228 -13.80 -4.21 -5.18
N ILE A 229 -12.92 -3.46 -5.84
CA ILE A 229 -11.48 -3.71 -5.91
C ILE A 229 -10.78 -2.49 -5.31
N SER A 230 -10.04 -2.68 -4.22
CA SER A 230 -9.27 -1.62 -3.57
C SER A 230 -7.96 -1.36 -4.33
N ASN A 231 -7.69 -0.13 -4.73
CA ASN A 231 -6.51 0.23 -5.53
C ASN A 231 -5.42 0.95 -4.70
N GLY A 232 -5.37 0.74 -3.39
CA GLY A 232 -4.40 1.37 -2.48
C GLY A 232 -5.03 2.40 -1.55
N ILE A 233 -4.28 3.47 -1.22
CA ILE A 233 -4.64 4.45 -0.18
C ILE A 233 -5.94 5.18 -0.54
N GLY A 234 -7.07 4.70 0.00
CA GLY A 234 -8.39 5.34 -0.10
C GLY A 234 -9.07 5.26 -1.48
N GLY A 235 -8.48 4.56 -2.45
CA GLY A 235 -9.04 4.41 -3.80
C GLY A 235 -9.75 3.07 -4.00
N PHE A 236 -10.86 3.07 -4.73
CA PHE A 236 -11.57 1.86 -5.14
C PHE A 236 -11.96 1.89 -6.62
N THR A 237 -12.23 0.73 -7.19
CA THR A 237 -12.85 0.57 -8.50
C THR A 237 -13.90 -0.53 -8.42
N CYS A 238 -15.06 -0.29 -9.03
CA CYS A 238 -16.13 -1.26 -9.08
C CYS A 238 -16.08 -2.04 -10.39
N GLN A 239 -15.97 -3.37 -10.28
CA GLN A 239 -16.20 -4.26 -11.40
C GLN A 239 -17.71 -4.52 -11.51
N CYS A 240 -18.32 -3.96 -12.55
CA CYS A 240 -19.76 -4.02 -12.74
C CYS A 240 -20.22 -5.35 -13.34
N PRO A 241 -21.35 -5.90 -12.86
CA PRO A 241 -21.97 -7.06 -13.49
C PRO A 241 -22.43 -6.72 -14.92
N PRO A 242 -22.61 -7.73 -15.79
CA PRO A 242 -23.16 -7.51 -17.12
C PRO A 242 -24.46 -6.69 -17.06
N GLY A 243 -24.49 -5.61 -17.82
CA GLY A 243 -25.63 -4.71 -17.88
C GLY A 243 -25.64 -3.55 -16.89
N PHE A 244 -24.53 -3.33 -16.19
CA PHE A 244 -24.32 -2.13 -15.38
C PHE A 244 -22.99 -1.46 -15.75
N SER A 245 -22.96 -0.13 -15.65
CA SER A 245 -21.78 0.71 -15.86
C SER A 245 -21.77 1.87 -14.85
N GLY A 246 -20.79 2.76 -14.94
CA GLY A 246 -20.59 3.86 -13.99
C GLY A 246 -19.52 3.54 -12.94
N GLN A 247 -19.11 4.53 -12.15
CA GLN A 247 -18.01 4.38 -11.19
C GLN A 247 -18.38 3.44 -10.03
N ARG A 248 -19.66 3.38 -9.70
CA ARG A 248 -20.25 2.55 -8.65
C ARG A 248 -21.25 1.54 -9.21
N CYS A 249 -21.26 1.29 -10.52
CA CYS A 249 -22.24 0.42 -11.18
C CYS A 249 -23.69 0.90 -11.03
N GLU A 250 -23.87 2.21 -10.93
CA GLU A 250 -25.15 2.90 -10.77
C GLU A 250 -25.95 2.95 -12.07
N ASP A 251 -25.26 2.97 -13.22
CA ASP A 251 -25.88 3.09 -14.52
C ASP A 251 -26.30 1.71 -15.01
N ARG A 252 -27.55 1.58 -15.43
CA ARG A 252 -28.04 0.35 -16.05
C ARG A 252 -27.85 0.46 -17.55
N ASP A 253 -27.12 -0.46 -18.16
CA ASP A 253 -27.03 -0.55 -19.62
C ASP A 253 -28.40 -1.02 -20.15
N PRO A 254 -29.12 -0.15 -20.88
CA PRO A 254 -30.43 -0.48 -21.41
C PRO A 254 -30.36 -1.56 -22.50
N CYS A 255 -29.21 -1.79 -23.12
CA CYS A 255 -28.99 -2.83 -24.12
C CYS A 255 -28.71 -4.22 -23.54
N ALA A 256 -28.43 -4.35 -22.24
CA ALA A 256 -28.07 -5.61 -21.60
C ALA A 256 -29.16 -6.68 -21.67
N SER A 257 -30.43 -6.25 -21.69
CA SER A 257 -31.59 -7.12 -21.85
C SER A 257 -31.78 -7.66 -23.26
N GLN A 258 -30.87 -7.31 -24.19
CA GLN A 258 -30.97 -7.58 -25.62
C GLN A 258 -32.36 -7.19 -26.17
N PRO A 259 -32.76 -5.91 -26.05
CA PRO A 259 -34.11 -5.50 -26.40
C PRO A 259 -34.37 -5.60 -27.91
N CYS A 260 -33.36 -5.56 -28.77
CA CYS A 260 -33.53 -5.63 -30.22
C CYS A 260 -33.76 -7.08 -30.70
N MET A 261 -34.87 -7.32 -31.37
CA MET A 261 -35.24 -8.61 -31.97
C MET A 261 -34.60 -8.80 -33.35
N ASN A 262 -34.72 -10.01 -33.90
CA ASN A 262 -34.36 -10.35 -35.29
C ASN A 262 -32.92 -9.97 -35.69
N GLY A 263 -31.97 -9.98 -34.74
CA GLY A 263 -30.57 -9.64 -34.98
C GLY A 263 -30.28 -8.14 -35.07
N GLY A 264 -31.18 -7.28 -34.56
CA GLY A 264 -30.94 -5.84 -34.46
C GLY A 264 -29.80 -5.48 -33.51
N THR A 265 -28.99 -4.49 -33.90
CA THR A 265 -27.89 -3.98 -33.08
C THR A 265 -28.40 -2.90 -32.13
N CYS A 266 -28.23 -3.10 -30.82
CA CYS A 266 -28.64 -2.13 -29.80
C CYS A 266 -27.56 -1.04 -29.60
N ARG A 267 -27.99 0.22 -29.48
CA ARG A 267 -27.15 1.35 -29.06
C ARG A 267 -27.79 2.10 -27.88
N PRO A 268 -27.05 2.38 -26.80
CA PRO A 268 -27.54 3.26 -25.74
C PRO A 268 -27.74 4.68 -26.26
N THR A 269 -28.80 5.36 -25.83
CA THR A 269 -29.10 6.76 -26.19
C THR A 269 -29.68 7.50 -24.99
N ASN A 270 -29.50 8.83 -24.93
CA ASN A 270 -30.07 9.66 -23.86
C ASN A 270 -31.58 9.97 -24.05
N GLY A 271 -32.29 9.18 -24.87
CA GLY A 271 -33.72 9.34 -25.13
C GLY A 271 -34.61 8.66 -24.08
N ASN A 272 -35.94 8.82 -24.16
CA ASN A 272 -36.91 8.30 -23.19
C ASN A 272 -36.82 6.79 -22.93
N SER A 273 -36.45 5.99 -23.94
CA SER A 273 -36.28 4.53 -23.81
C SER A 273 -34.87 4.12 -23.39
N GLY A 274 -33.89 5.03 -23.33
CA GLY A 274 -32.50 4.74 -22.99
C GLY A 274 -31.70 4.00 -24.08
N TYR A 275 -32.36 3.47 -25.12
CA TYR A 275 -31.71 2.72 -26.20
C TYR A 275 -32.41 2.93 -27.56
N GLN A 276 -31.69 2.61 -28.63
CA GLN A 276 -32.15 2.58 -30.01
C GLN A 276 -31.69 1.29 -30.69
N CYS A 277 -32.58 0.62 -31.42
CA CYS A 277 -32.24 -0.55 -32.23
C CYS A 277 -31.96 -0.15 -33.69
N ILE A 278 -30.84 -0.62 -34.22
CA ILE A 278 -30.51 -0.55 -35.65
C ILE A 278 -30.93 -1.88 -36.27
N CYS A 279 -31.95 -1.83 -37.12
CA CYS A 279 -32.53 -3.04 -37.71
C CYS A 279 -31.75 -3.53 -38.91
N PRO A 280 -31.57 -4.86 -39.04
CA PRO A 280 -30.99 -5.44 -40.25
C PRO A 280 -31.95 -5.26 -41.44
N PRO A 281 -31.44 -5.34 -42.69
CA PRO A 281 -32.27 -5.24 -43.88
C PRO A 281 -33.46 -6.21 -43.84
N GLY A 282 -34.66 -5.72 -44.17
CA GLY A 282 -35.89 -6.52 -44.11
C GLY A 282 -36.61 -6.49 -42.77
N TYR A 283 -36.17 -5.69 -41.79
CA TYR A 283 -36.86 -5.48 -40.52
C TYR A 283 -36.97 -4.00 -40.15
N ASN A 284 -38.06 -3.63 -39.49
CA ASN A 284 -38.30 -2.29 -38.95
C ASN A 284 -39.06 -2.36 -37.60
N GLY A 285 -39.38 -1.20 -37.01
CA GLY A 285 -39.96 -1.10 -35.66
C GLY A 285 -38.95 -0.66 -34.60
N GLN A 286 -39.40 -0.34 -33.39
CA GLN A 286 -38.53 0.19 -32.31
C GLN A 286 -37.56 -0.87 -31.78
N ARG A 287 -37.94 -2.14 -31.89
CA ARG A 287 -37.18 -3.32 -31.47
C ARG A 287 -36.88 -4.23 -32.67
N CYS A 288 -37.04 -3.78 -33.91
CA CYS A 288 -36.88 -4.59 -35.12
C CYS A 288 -37.82 -5.80 -35.17
N GLU A 289 -38.99 -5.68 -34.55
CA GLU A 289 -40.01 -6.71 -34.40
C GLU A 289 -40.79 -6.98 -35.68
N ASN A 290 -40.87 -5.99 -36.58
CA ASN A 290 -41.68 -6.06 -37.78
C ASN A 290 -40.83 -6.45 -38.99
N ARG A 291 -41.36 -7.34 -39.83
CA ARG A 291 -40.75 -7.68 -41.12
C ARG A 291 -41.12 -6.62 -42.15
N ASP A 292 -40.12 -6.01 -42.76
CA ASP A 292 -40.30 -5.03 -43.82
C ASP A 292 -40.52 -5.72 -45.16
N ALA A 293 -41.78 -5.76 -45.61
CA ALA A 293 -42.18 -6.34 -46.88
C ALA A 293 -41.64 -5.57 -48.11
N CYS A 294 -41.12 -4.35 -47.92
CA CYS A 294 -40.53 -3.52 -48.96
C CYS A 294 -39.00 -3.63 -49.06
N SER A 295 -38.36 -4.51 -48.29
CA SER A 295 -36.90 -4.67 -48.31
C SER A 295 -36.49 -6.15 -48.51
N PRO A 296 -35.80 -6.50 -49.61
CA PRO A 296 -35.46 -5.63 -50.76
C PRO A 296 -36.72 -5.20 -51.54
N ASN A 297 -36.68 -4.05 -52.22
CA ASN A 297 -37.85 -3.48 -52.92
C ASN A 297 -38.45 -4.53 -53.89
N PRO A 298 -39.66 -5.04 -53.62
CA PRO A 298 -40.28 -6.04 -54.48
C PRO A 298 -40.80 -5.44 -55.79
N CYS A 299 -40.99 -4.13 -55.88
CA CYS A 299 -41.49 -3.45 -57.07
C CYS A 299 -40.41 -3.32 -58.14
N LEU A 300 -40.70 -3.80 -59.34
CA LEU A 300 -39.83 -3.75 -60.51
C LEU A 300 -39.98 -2.42 -61.25
N ASN A 301 -39.09 -2.17 -62.21
CA ASN A 301 -39.12 -1.01 -63.11
C ASN A 301 -39.19 0.36 -62.40
N GLY A 302 -38.59 0.46 -61.21
CA GLY A 302 -38.57 1.70 -60.42
C GLY A 302 -39.87 1.99 -59.66
N GLY A 303 -40.74 0.99 -59.48
CA GLY A 303 -41.96 1.14 -58.68
C GLY A 303 -41.68 1.49 -57.21
N MET A 304 -42.53 2.33 -56.64
CA MET A 304 -42.46 2.72 -55.23
C MET A 304 -43.22 1.70 -54.39
N CYS A 305 -42.54 1.08 -53.43
CA CYS A 305 -43.14 0.11 -52.53
C CYS A 305 -43.80 0.79 -51.32
N ILE A 306 -45.01 0.34 -51.01
CA ILE A 306 -45.81 0.78 -49.87
C ILE A 306 -46.09 -0.45 -49.00
N SER A 307 -45.64 -0.41 -47.74
CA SER A 307 -45.87 -1.51 -46.79
C SER A 307 -47.26 -1.38 -46.15
N ASN A 308 -48.00 -2.49 -46.10
CA ASN A 308 -49.39 -2.50 -45.59
C ASN A 308 -49.48 -2.91 -44.10
N GLY A 309 -48.37 -2.89 -43.36
CA GLY A 309 -48.34 -3.09 -41.90
C GLY A 309 -48.52 -4.54 -41.40
N PHE A 310 -49.07 -5.46 -42.21
CA PHE A 310 -49.28 -6.88 -41.86
C PHE A 310 -48.31 -7.86 -42.56
N GLY A 311 -47.12 -7.38 -42.96
CA GLY A 311 -46.16 -8.18 -43.72
C GLY A 311 -46.49 -8.31 -45.22
N GLY A 312 -47.47 -7.56 -45.72
CA GLY A 312 -47.77 -7.40 -47.15
C GLY A 312 -47.23 -6.09 -47.72
N PHE A 313 -47.08 -6.04 -49.05
CA PHE A 313 -46.65 -4.85 -49.78
C PHE A 313 -47.62 -4.51 -50.92
N SER A 314 -47.59 -3.28 -51.39
CA SER A 314 -48.25 -2.81 -52.61
C SER A 314 -47.29 -1.94 -53.42
N CYS A 315 -47.34 -2.03 -54.75
CA CYS A 315 -46.47 -1.27 -55.63
C CYS A 315 -47.24 -0.15 -56.33
N GLN A 316 -46.77 1.08 -56.17
CA GLN A 316 -47.21 2.19 -56.98
C GLN A 316 -46.35 2.26 -58.24
N CYS A 317 -46.96 1.94 -59.39
CA CYS A 317 -46.23 1.83 -60.64
C CYS A 317 -45.99 3.18 -61.32
N PRO A 318 -44.80 3.40 -61.91
CA PRO A 318 -44.54 4.57 -62.73
C PRO A 318 -45.42 4.58 -63.98
N PRO A 319 -45.65 5.74 -64.61
CA PRO A 319 -46.40 5.83 -65.86
C PRO A 319 -45.85 4.88 -66.93
N GLY A 320 -46.75 4.12 -67.57
CA GLY A 320 -46.38 3.12 -68.58
C GLY A 320 -45.99 1.76 -68.01
N PHE A 321 -46.16 1.52 -66.71
CA PHE A 321 -46.05 0.19 -66.09
C PHE A 321 -47.30 -0.15 -65.28
N SER A 322 -47.63 -1.45 -65.21
CA SER A 322 -48.76 -2.00 -64.46
C SER A 322 -48.40 -3.39 -63.90
N GLY A 323 -49.32 -4.03 -63.16
CA GLY A 323 -49.07 -5.32 -62.51
C GLY A 323 -48.82 -5.17 -61.00
N GLN A 324 -48.79 -6.29 -60.27
CA GLN A 324 -48.66 -6.28 -58.80
C GLN A 324 -47.27 -5.81 -58.34
N ARG A 325 -46.27 -6.01 -59.19
CA ARG A 325 -44.88 -5.62 -58.99
C ARG A 325 -44.41 -4.64 -60.08
N CYS A 326 -45.32 -4.03 -60.84
CA CYS A 326 -44.98 -3.16 -61.97
C CYS A 326 -44.17 -3.88 -63.08
N GLU A 327 -44.40 -5.18 -63.23
CA GLU A 327 -43.75 -6.07 -64.19
C GLU A 327 -44.25 -5.86 -65.62
N ASP A 328 -45.50 -5.42 -65.78
CA ASP A 328 -46.13 -5.24 -67.09
C ASP A 328 -45.77 -3.86 -67.64
N ARG A 329 -45.24 -3.82 -68.85
CA ARG A 329 -44.98 -2.56 -69.57
C ARG A 329 -46.16 -2.25 -70.48
N ASP A 330 -46.72 -1.05 -70.38
CA ASP A 330 -47.72 -0.56 -71.32
C ASP A 330 -47.07 -0.39 -72.71
N PRO A 331 -47.48 -1.21 -73.71
CA PRO A 331 -46.89 -1.16 -75.03
C PRO A 331 -47.25 0.11 -75.80
N CYS A 332 -48.25 0.89 -75.35
CA CYS A 332 -48.61 2.19 -75.92
C CYS A 332 -47.86 3.37 -75.27
N ALA A 333 -47.19 3.19 -74.14
CA ALA A 333 -46.49 4.28 -73.45
C ALA A 333 -45.34 4.90 -74.25
N SER A 334 -44.72 4.13 -75.16
CA SER A 334 -43.68 4.62 -76.07
C SER A 334 -44.23 5.42 -77.27
N GLN A 335 -45.55 5.63 -77.34
CA GLN A 335 -46.24 6.24 -78.48
C GLN A 335 -45.80 5.62 -79.82
N PRO A 336 -45.98 4.29 -80.00
CA PRO A 336 -45.42 3.61 -81.16
C PRO A 336 -46.10 4.01 -82.48
N CYS A 337 -47.35 4.46 -82.45
CA CYS A 337 -48.09 4.90 -83.63
C CYS A 337 -47.62 6.28 -84.11
N ILE A 338 -47.28 6.39 -85.39
CA ILE A 338 -46.85 7.64 -86.02
C ILE A 338 -47.96 8.20 -86.92
N ASN A 339 -47.76 9.38 -87.52
CA ASN A 339 -48.73 10.04 -88.41
C ASN A 339 -50.14 10.21 -87.82
N GLY A 340 -50.23 10.46 -86.50
CA GLY A 340 -51.51 10.66 -85.80
C GLY A 340 -52.31 9.37 -85.54
N GLY A 341 -51.70 8.19 -85.67
CA GLY A 341 -52.32 6.92 -85.30
C GLY A 341 -52.65 6.83 -83.80
N THR A 342 -53.82 6.27 -83.46
CA THR A 342 -54.21 6.03 -82.06
C THR A 342 -53.75 4.65 -81.63
N CYS A 343 -52.95 4.56 -80.58
CA CYS A 343 -52.47 3.28 -80.04
C CYS A 343 -53.57 2.57 -79.23
N ILE A 344 -53.77 1.29 -79.50
CA ILE A 344 -54.72 0.43 -78.80
C ILE A 344 -53.95 -0.78 -78.25
N ARG A 345 -54.11 -1.03 -76.94
CA ARG A 345 -53.49 -2.19 -76.27
C ARG A 345 -54.18 -3.48 -76.72
N GLU A 346 -53.40 -4.50 -77.06
CA GLU A 346 -53.88 -5.85 -77.38
C GLU A 346 -53.08 -6.92 -76.64
N ASN A 347 -53.66 -8.10 -76.46
CA ASN A 347 -52.97 -9.22 -75.82
C ASN A 347 -51.72 -9.60 -76.61
N GLY A 348 -50.54 -9.35 -76.03
CA GLY A 348 -49.24 -9.60 -76.65
C GLY A 348 -48.56 -8.39 -77.29
N GLY A 349 -49.12 -7.17 -77.21
CA GLY A 349 -48.46 -5.96 -77.74
C GLY A 349 -49.38 -4.75 -77.93
N PHE A 350 -49.18 -4.03 -79.04
CA PHE A 350 -50.00 -2.88 -79.43
C PHE A 350 -50.48 -3.02 -80.87
N ARG A 351 -51.61 -2.39 -81.19
CA ARG A 351 -52.03 -2.12 -82.56
C ARG A 351 -52.28 -0.62 -82.74
N CYS A 352 -52.05 -0.10 -83.94
CA CYS A 352 -52.33 1.29 -84.27
C CYS A 352 -53.61 1.40 -85.11
N ALA A 353 -54.58 2.18 -84.65
CA ALA A 353 -55.71 2.61 -85.46
C ALA A 353 -55.26 3.81 -86.31
N CYS A 354 -55.09 3.58 -87.61
CA CYS A 354 -54.56 4.58 -88.52
C CYS A 354 -55.63 5.54 -89.04
N PRO A 355 -55.33 6.85 -89.14
CA PRO A 355 -56.22 7.80 -89.77
C PRO A 355 -56.38 7.51 -91.28
N PRO A 356 -57.46 8.01 -91.91
CA PRO A 356 -57.70 7.81 -93.35
C PRO A 356 -56.49 8.22 -94.19
N GLY A 357 -56.10 7.36 -95.13
CA GLY A 357 -54.91 7.56 -95.96
C GLY A 357 -53.60 7.08 -95.33
N TYR A 358 -53.63 6.42 -94.17
CA TYR A 358 -52.46 5.76 -93.57
C TYR A 358 -52.74 4.29 -93.23
N SER A 359 -51.71 3.45 -93.33
CA SER A 359 -51.75 2.01 -92.99
C SER A 359 -50.38 1.52 -92.48
N GLY A 360 -50.27 0.24 -92.12
CA GLY A 360 -49.07 -0.34 -91.50
C GLY A 360 -49.19 -0.48 -89.97
N ILE A 361 -48.24 -1.17 -89.35
CA ILE A 361 -48.30 -1.52 -87.91
C ILE A 361 -48.15 -0.30 -86.99
N ARG A 362 -47.53 0.76 -87.50
CA ARG A 362 -47.32 2.05 -86.83
C ARG A 362 -47.96 3.20 -87.60
N CYS A 363 -48.79 2.94 -88.61
CA CYS A 363 -49.34 3.95 -89.53
C CYS A 363 -48.27 4.68 -90.36
N GLU A 364 -47.19 3.97 -90.70
CA GLU A 364 -46.04 4.46 -91.45
C GLU A 364 -46.26 4.52 -92.97
N ILE A 365 -47.21 3.74 -93.48
CA ILE A 365 -47.51 3.66 -94.91
C ILE A 365 -48.53 4.74 -95.25
N ARG A 366 -48.19 5.67 -96.15
CA ARG A 366 -49.10 6.69 -96.66
C ARG A 366 -49.75 6.22 -97.96
N ASP A 367 -51.06 6.37 -98.07
CA ASP A 367 -51.81 6.20 -99.31
C ASP A 367 -51.70 7.47 -100.17
N VAL A 368 -50.94 7.36 -101.26
CA VAL A 368 -50.71 8.46 -102.21
C VAL A 368 -51.95 8.82 -103.03
N CYS A 369 -53.00 8.00 -102.99
CA CYS A 369 -54.30 8.30 -103.57
C CYS A 369 -55.29 8.94 -102.58
N GLN A 370 -54.87 9.27 -101.36
CA GLN A 370 -55.71 9.91 -100.34
C GLN A 370 -55.04 11.19 -99.76
N PRO A 371 -55.68 12.37 -99.87
CA PRO A 371 -56.88 12.65 -100.68
C PRO A 371 -56.59 12.45 -102.18
N ASN A 372 -57.62 12.10 -102.96
CA ASN A 372 -57.47 11.80 -104.39
C ASN A 372 -56.72 12.95 -105.11
N PRO A 373 -55.48 12.72 -105.59
CA PRO A 373 -54.69 13.77 -106.22
C PRO A 373 -55.21 14.13 -107.61
N CYS A 374 -56.09 13.34 -108.20
CA CYS A 374 -56.64 13.57 -109.54
C CYS A 374 -57.77 14.60 -109.50
N MET A 375 -57.69 15.61 -110.36
CA MET A 375 -58.68 16.67 -110.54
C MET A 375 -59.81 16.23 -111.48
N ASN A 376 -60.88 17.03 -111.54
CA ASN A 376 -62.01 16.87 -112.47
C ASN A 376 -62.65 15.46 -112.45
N GLY A 377 -62.71 14.82 -111.28
CA GLY A 377 -63.31 13.49 -111.11
C GLY A 377 -62.43 12.33 -111.61
N GLY A 378 -61.14 12.55 -111.86
CA GLY A 378 -60.21 11.48 -112.23
C GLY A 378 -60.06 10.40 -111.16
N THR A 379 -59.87 9.15 -111.59
CA THR A 379 -59.66 8.02 -110.67
C THR A 379 -58.16 7.82 -110.44
N CYS A 380 -57.72 7.87 -109.18
CA CYS A 380 -56.33 7.60 -108.81
C CYS A 380 -56.04 6.11 -108.72
N ARG A 381 -54.89 5.70 -109.25
CA ARG A 381 -54.31 4.37 -109.03
C ARG A 381 -52.90 4.51 -108.48
N ALA A 382 -52.62 3.91 -107.33
CA ALA A 382 -51.27 3.85 -106.79
C ALA A 382 -50.36 3.03 -107.72
N THR A 383 -49.12 3.49 -107.88
CA THR A 383 -48.06 2.85 -108.65
C THR A 383 -46.80 2.72 -107.79
N ASN A 384 -45.89 1.82 -108.16
CA ASN A 384 -44.60 1.61 -107.49
C ASN A 384 -44.72 1.41 -105.95
N GLY A 385 -45.56 0.48 -105.50
CA GLY A 385 -45.65 0.14 -104.07
C GLY A 385 -46.10 1.30 -103.18
N ASN A 386 -47.07 2.10 -103.64
CA ASN A 386 -47.65 3.25 -102.92
C ASN A 386 -46.70 4.47 -102.78
N THR A 387 -45.65 4.55 -103.60
CA THR A 387 -44.73 5.72 -103.66
C THR A 387 -45.02 6.69 -104.79
N GLY A 388 -45.82 6.26 -105.79
CA GLY A 388 -46.30 7.09 -106.89
C GLY A 388 -47.78 6.90 -107.14
N PHE A 389 -48.40 7.82 -107.88
CA PHE A 389 -49.79 7.70 -108.30
C PHE A 389 -49.92 7.99 -109.79
N GLN A 390 -50.95 7.41 -110.41
CA GLN A 390 -51.34 7.67 -111.79
C GLN A 390 -52.83 7.99 -111.84
N CYS A 391 -53.18 9.10 -112.49
CA CYS A 391 -54.56 9.51 -112.67
C CYS A 391 -55.14 8.97 -113.99
N MET A 392 -56.29 8.33 -113.92
CA MET A 392 -57.10 7.96 -115.09
C MET A 392 -58.13 9.07 -115.32
N CYS A 393 -57.97 9.81 -116.41
CA CYS A 393 -58.76 11.00 -116.70
C CYS A 393 -60.10 10.66 -117.38
N PRO A 394 -61.20 11.33 -117.00
CA PRO A 394 -62.47 11.22 -117.70
C PRO A 394 -62.38 11.82 -119.12
N PRO A 395 -63.29 11.46 -120.05
CA PRO A 395 -63.31 12.01 -121.39
C PRO A 395 -63.39 13.55 -121.38
N GLY A 396 -62.55 14.21 -122.19
CA GLY A 396 -62.48 15.67 -122.29
C GLY A 396 -61.40 16.33 -121.42
N TYR A 397 -60.70 15.56 -120.57
CA TYR A 397 -59.60 16.05 -119.74
C TYR A 397 -58.28 15.28 -119.98
N ASN A 398 -57.15 15.98 -119.87
CA ASN A 398 -55.81 15.38 -119.93
C ASN A 398 -54.85 16.02 -118.91
N GLY A 399 -53.61 15.54 -118.84
CA GLY A 399 -52.60 15.97 -117.85
C GLY A 399 -52.29 14.89 -116.81
N GLN A 400 -51.27 15.10 -115.98
CA GLN A 400 -50.82 14.08 -114.99
C GLN A 400 -51.82 13.92 -113.84
N ARG A 401 -52.63 14.94 -113.59
CA ARG A 401 -53.68 15.00 -112.59
C ARG A 401 -55.03 15.32 -113.22
N CYS A 402 -55.20 15.19 -114.54
CA CYS A 402 -56.43 15.51 -115.28
C CYS A 402 -56.84 17.00 -115.19
N GLU A 403 -55.85 17.88 -115.09
CA GLU A 403 -55.99 19.31 -114.86
C GLU A 403 -56.41 20.12 -116.10
N ASN A 404 -56.16 19.62 -117.31
CA ASN A 404 -56.40 20.38 -118.55
C ASN A 404 -57.72 19.98 -119.22
N SER A 405 -58.52 20.96 -119.64
CA SER A 405 -59.74 20.78 -120.44
C SER A 405 -59.43 20.85 -121.94
N MET A 406 -59.99 19.95 -122.74
CA MET A 406 -59.71 19.82 -124.18
C MET A 406 -60.63 20.65 -125.10
N PHE A 407 -61.41 21.61 -124.58
CA PHE A 407 -62.30 22.47 -125.37
C PHE A 407 -61.96 23.97 -125.19
N TYR A 408 -61.13 24.56 -126.08
CA TYR A 408 -61.23 25.94 -126.64
C TYR A 408 -60.02 26.27 -127.54
N THR A 409 -60.26 26.71 -128.79
CA THR A 409 -59.26 27.26 -129.74
C THR A 409 -59.69 28.64 -130.26
N GLU A 410 -58.73 29.58 -130.28
CA GLU A 410 -58.55 30.84 -131.05
C GLU A 410 -59.59 31.99 -130.99
N TYR A 411 -59.14 33.21 -130.65
CA TYR A 411 -58.78 34.32 -131.59
C TYR A 411 -58.43 35.64 -130.84
N HIS A 412 -57.46 36.39 -131.38
CA HIS A 412 -56.91 37.69 -130.97
C HIS A 412 -57.95 38.85 -130.93
N THR A 413 -57.81 39.96 -130.18
CA THR A 413 -56.87 41.10 -130.34
C THR A 413 -57.23 42.24 -129.34
N SER A 414 -56.28 43.17 -129.14
CA SER A 414 -56.39 44.57 -128.66
C SER A 414 -56.13 44.90 -127.17
N SER A 415 -54.96 45.52 -126.96
CA SER A 415 -54.56 46.42 -125.85
C SER A 415 -55.34 47.75 -125.95
N PRO A 416 -55.41 48.66 -124.93
CA PRO A 416 -54.22 49.14 -124.20
C PRO A 416 -54.40 49.61 -122.72
N PHE A 417 -53.24 49.91 -122.06
CA PHE A 417 -53.02 50.83 -120.91
C PHE A 417 -53.68 50.46 -119.54
N VAL A 418 -53.09 50.59 -118.34
CA VAL A 418 -52.03 51.45 -117.76
C VAL A 418 -51.65 50.92 -116.34
N LEU A 419 -50.34 50.94 -116.00
CA LEU A 419 -49.63 51.22 -114.70
C LEU A 419 -50.11 50.59 -113.36
N ASN A 420 -49.30 50.20 -112.36
CA ASN A 420 -47.92 50.49 -111.89
C ASN A 420 -47.48 49.35 -110.90
N TYR A 421 -46.23 48.86 -110.91
CA TYR A 421 -45.15 49.08 -109.91
C TYR A 421 -45.55 48.83 -108.43
N VAL A 422 -44.83 48.08 -107.58
CA VAL A 422 -43.43 48.29 -107.12
C VAL A 422 -42.87 47.00 -106.46
N GLN A 423 -41.57 46.75 -106.72
CA GLN A 423 -40.62 45.76 -106.17
C GLN A 423 -40.31 45.90 -104.65
N TRP A 424 -39.84 44.87 -103.93
CA TRP A 424 -38.43 44.56 -103.54
C TRP A 424 -38.58 43.81 -102.19
N LEU A 425 -37.83 42.78 -101.77
CA LEU A 425 -36.53 42.20 -102.09
C LEU A 425 -36.60 40.69 -101.86
#